data_AF-A0AAU6VRU4-F1
#
_entry.id   AF-A0AAU6VRU4-F1
#
_cell.length_a   1.000
_cell.length_b   1.000
_cell.length_c   1.000
_cell.angle_alpha   90.00
_cell.angle_beta   90.00
_cell.angle_gamma   90.00
#
_symmetry.space_group_name_H-M   'P 1'
#
loop_
_entity.id
_entity.type
_entity.pdbx_description
1 polymer ?
#
loop_
_entity_poly.entity_id
_entity_poly.type
_entity_poly.pdbx_seq_one_letter_code
_entity_poly.pdbx_strand_id
1 'polypeptide(L)'
;MKKANLVWALLLAGLTSVSVHAVQQRDYHKAVIGKDCKVCHDQGLKQYPSDGACLKCHDVDELAKKTARSGEDRWQNPHDNLHYGKDLPCLECHGEHQPKKPLCSNCHTFKYDKHKE
;
A
#
# COMPACT_ATOMS: atom_id res chain seq x y z
N MET A 1 13.98 17.18 -52.11
CA MET A 1 13.68 15.79 -51.71
C MET A 1 14.54 15.29 -50.54
N LYS A 2 15.87 15.39 -50.56
CA LYS A 2 16.74 14.91 -49.45
C LYS A 2 16.56 15.63 -48.11
N LYS A 3 16.25 16.94 -48.11
CA LYS A 3 16.03 17.73 -46.87
C LYS A 3 14.67 17.45 -46.21
N ALA A 4 13.64 17.12 -47.00
CA ALA A 4 12.30 16.79 -46.48
C ALA A 4 12.29 15.42 -45.79
N ASN A 5 13.04 14.45 -46.31
CA ASN A 5 13.18 13.13 -45.68
C ASN A 5 13.96 13.18 -44.34
N LEU A 6 14.86 14.15 -44.18
CA LEU A 6 15.61 14.34 -42.94
C LEU A 6 14.74 14.93 -41.81
N VAL A 7 13.81 15.82 -42.16
CA VAL A 7 12.85 16.42 -41.21
C VAL A 7 11.80 15.40 -40.76
N TRP A 8 11.34 14.52 -41.65
CA TRP A 8 10.43 13.42 -41.30
C TRP A 8 11.09 12.35 -40.43
N ALA A 9 12.38 12.05 -40.63
CA ALA A 9 13.12 11.11 -39.79
C ALA A 9 13.35 11.62 -38.36
N LEU A 10 13.54 12.94 -38.19
CA LEU A 10 13.70 13.57 -36.87
C LEU A 10 12.37 13.67 -36.09
N LEU A 11 11.23 13.82 -36.77
CA LEU A 11 9.90 13.83 -36.14
C LEU A 11 9.47 12.44 -35.65
N LEU A 12 9.89 11.35 -36.32
CA LEU A 12 9.58 9.98 -35.88
C LEU A 12 10.40 9.53 -34.65
N ALA A 13 11.59 10.10 -34.44
CA ALA A 13 12.46 9.75 -33.33
C ALA A 13 12.05 10.39 -31.98
N GLY A 14 11.15 11.38 -31.98
CA GLY A 14 10.71 12.09 -30.78
C GLY A 14 9.54 11.45 -30.01
N LEU A 15 8.91 10.40 -30.54
CA LEU A 15 7.64 9.86 -30.03
C LEU A 15 7.77 8.64 -29.09
N THR A 16 8.96 8.16 -28.76
CA THR A 16 9.13 6.94 -27.94
C THR A 16 9.36 7.17 -26.45
N SER A 17 9.14 8.38 -25.93
CA SER A 17 9.22 8.66 -24.50
C SER A 17 7.89 8.33 -23.79
N VAL A 18 7.42 7.08 -23.90
CA VAL A 18 6.38 6.61 -22.99
C VAL A 18 7.05 6.39 -21.64
N SER A 19 6.97 7.39 -20.77
CA SER A 19 7.33 7.24 -19.36
C SER A 19 6.42 6.15 -18.78
N VAL A 20 6.96 4.92 -18.66
CA VAL A 20 6.37 3.91 -17.78
C VAL A 20 6.50 4.47 -16.38
N HIS A 21 5.46 5.16 -15.92
CA HIS A 21 5.32 5.48 -14.51
C HIS A 21 5.18 4.15 -13.78
N ALA A 22 6.29 3.69 -13.19
CA ALA A 22 6.27 2.53 -12.33
C ALA A 22 5.32 2.82 -11.18
N VAL A 23 4.25 2.03 -11.06
CA VAL A 23 3.36 2.09 -9.90
C VAL A 23 4.22 1.75 -8.67
N GLN A 24 4.28 2.69 -7.72
CA GLN A 24 5.13 2.55 -6.55
C GLN A 24 4.58 1.43 -5.66
N GLN A 25 5.36 0.38 -5.42
CA GLN A 25 5.03 -0.71 -4.49
C GLN A 25 6.07 -0.70 -3.37
N ARG A 26 5.64 -1.02 -2.15
CA ARG A 26 6.52 -1.04 -0.98
C ARG A 26 7.47 -2.23 -1.06
N ASP A 27 8.70 -2.00 -0.61
CA ASP A 27 9.78 -2.97 -0.77
C ASP A 27 9.46 -4.33 -0.14
N TYR A 28 8.78 -4.35 1.00
CA TYR A 28 8.45 -5.57 1.72
C TYR A 28 7.41 -6.43 1.01
N HIS A 29 6.36 -5.84 0.42
CA HIS A 29 5.43 -6.60 -0.41
C HIS A 29 6.09 -7.00 -1.72
N LYS A 30 6.86 -6.11 -2.36
CA LYS A 30 7.64 -6.41 -3.57
C LYS A 30 8.60 -7.59 -3.40
N ALA A 31 9.22 -7.74 -2.24
CA ALA A 31 10.09 -8.86 -1.95
C ALA A 31 9.36 -10.22 -1.93
N VAL A 32 8.07 -10.23 -1.57
CA VAL A 32 7.27 -11.47 -1.40
C VAL A 32 6.39 -11.75 -2.63
N ILE A 33 5.77 -10.73 -3.21
CA ILE A 33 4.78 -10.86 -4.30
C ILE A 33 5.36 -10.51 -5.69
N GLY A 34 6.54 -9.90 -5.73
CA GLY A 34 7.16 -9.46 -6.98
C GLY A 34 6.31 -8.42 -7.71
N LYS A 35 5.96 -8.72 -8.96
CA LYS A 35 5.19 -7.85 -9.88
C LYS A 35 3.75 -8.35 -10.12
N ASP A 36 3.28 -9.35 -9.36
CA ASP A 36 1.93 -9.87 -9.56
C ASP A 36 0.88 -8.99 -8.86
N CYS A 37 0.40 -7.98 -9.58
CA CYS A 37 -0.60 -7.04 -9.08
C CYS A 37 -1.92 -7.73 -8.66
N LYS A 38 -2.22 -8.92 -9.19
CA LYS A 38 -3.48 -9.63 -8.90
C LYS A 38 -3.52 -10.20 -7.48
N VAL A 39 -2.37 -10.32 -6.81
CA VAL A 39 -2.31 -10.76 -5.41
C VAL A 39 -3.15 -9.84 -4.53
N CYS A 40 -3.05 -8.53 -4.77
CA CYS A 40 -3.81 -7.52 -4.03
C CYS A 40 -5.09 -7.09 -4.77
N HIS A 41 -5.02 -6.80 -6.07
CA HIS A 41 -6.15 -6.22 -6.84
C HIS A 41 -7.26 -7.23 -7.18
N ASP A 42 -7.94 -7.72 -6.16
CA ASP A 42 -9.06 -8.66 -6.25
C ASP A 42 -10.38 -8.00 -6.71
N GLN A 43 -10.49 -6.68 -6.60
CA GLN A 43 -11.62 -5.87 -7.07
C GLN A 43 -11.29 -5.08 -8.35
N GLY A 44 -10.14 -5.35 -8.97
CA GLY A 44 -9.64 -4.67 -10.17
C GLY A 44 -8.60 -3.58 -9.89
N LEU A 45 -7.84 -3.21 -10.94
CA LEU A 45 -6.64 -2.38 -10.83
C LEU A 45 -6.87 -0.93 -10.37
N LYS A 46 -8.10 -0.43 -10.50
CA LYS A 46 -8.48 0.95 -10.13
C LYS A 46 -9.35 1.02 -8.87
N GLN A 47 -9.53 -0.12 -8.20
CA GLN A 47 -10.29 -0.21 -6.96
C GLN A 47 -9.35 -0.55 -5.82
N TYR A 48 -9.73 -0.13 -4.62
CA TYR A 48 -9.05 -0.61 -3.41
C TYR A 48 -9.21 -2.13 -3.29
N PRO A 49 -8.17 -2.85 -2.83
CA PRO A 49 -8.31 -4.27 -2.57
C PRO A 49 -9.28 -4.50 -1.41
N SER A 50 -9.90 -5.68 -1.34
CA SER A 50 -10.65 -6.06 -0.14
C SER A 50 -9.68 -6.41 0.99
N ASP A 51 -10.14 -6.41 2.24
CA ASP A 51 -9.34 -6.94 3.36
C ASP A 51 -8.95 -8.41 3.14
N GLY A 52 -9.77 -9.16 2.38
CA GLY A 52 -9.46 -10.53 1.99
C GLY A 52 -8.14 -10.67 1.22
N ALA A 53 -7.70 -9.64 0.50
CA ALA A 53 -6.39 -9.64 -0.15
C ALA A 53 -5.24 -9.66 0.86
N CYS A 54 -5.37 -8.94 1.97
CA CYS A 54 -4.41 -8.91 3.07
C CYS A 54 -4.46 -10.22 3.87
N LEU A 55 -5.68 -10.66 4.19
CA LEU A 55 -5.94 -11.81 5.07
C LEU A 55 -5.54 -13.16 4.46
N LYS A 56 -5.33 -13.25 3.14
CA LYS A 56 -4.72 -14.43 2.49
C LYS A 56 -3.33 -14.77 3.05
N CYS A 57 -2.59 -13.78 3.51
CA CYS A 57 -1.21 -13.92 3.99
C CYS A 57 -1.02 -13.50 5.45
N HIS A 58 -1.89 -12.61 5.96
CA HIS A 58 -1.79 -12.05 7.29
C HIS A 58 -2.99 -12.44 8.15
N ASP A 59 -2.76 -13.23 9.18
CA ASP A 59 -3.80 -13.59 10.14
C ASP A 59 -3.99 -12.44 11.15
N VAL A 60 -5.23 -11.94 11.27
CA VAL A 60 -5.55 -10.78 12.13
C VAL A 60 -5.40 -11.09 13.61
N ASP A 61 -5.66 -12.33 14.04
CA ASP A 61 -5.49 -12.72 15.44
C ASP A 61 -4.01 -12.77 15.82
N GLU A 62 -3.16 -13.27 14.92
CA GLU A 62 -1.71 -13.25 15.10
C GLU A 62 -1.13 -11.84 15.07
N LEU A 63 -1.66 -10.95 14.22
CA LEU A 63 -1.30 -9.54 14.23
C LEU A 63 -1.67 -8.88 15.56
N ALA A 64 -2.92 -9.06 16.02
CA ALA A 64 -3.40 -8.54 17.30
C ALA A 64 -2.55 -9.02 18.48
N LYS A 65 -2.18 -10.31 18.51
CA LYS A 65 -1.28 -10.86 19.53
C LYS A 65 0.12 -10.22 19.47
N LYS A 66 0.70 -10.10 18.27
CA LYS A 66 2.05 -9.54 18.07
C LYS A 66 2.12 -8.03 18.38
N THR A 67 1.01 -7.32 18.24
CA THR A 67 0.94 -5.89 18.55
C THR A 67 0.26 -5.59 19.88
N ALA A 68 0.00 -6.62 20.68
CA ALA A 68 -0.50 -6.46 22.04
C ALA A 68 0.41 -5.53 22.85
N ARG A 69 -0.21 -4.68 23.65
CA ARG A 69 0.44 -3.71 24.53
C ARG A 69 0.16 -4.08 25.98
N SER A 70 1.00 -3.59 26.88
CA SER A 70 0.90 -3.86 28.32
C SER A 70 0.96 -2.56 29.12
N GLY A 71 0.61 -2.64 30.41
CA GLY A 71 0.64 -1.47 31.30
C GLY A 71 -0.40 -0.42 30.90
N GLU A 72 0.00 0.85 30.93
CA GLU A 72 -0.87 1.99 30.59
C GLU A 72 -1.30 1.98 29.12
N ASP A 73 -0.48 1.38 28.24
CA ASP A 73 -0.75 1.32 26.80
C ASP A 73 -1.61 0.12 26.38
N ARG A 74 -2.10 -0.71 27.32
CA ARG A 74 -2.82 -1.97 27.00
C ARG A 74 -4.01 -1.81 26.06
N TRP A 75 -4.60 -0.63 25.99
CA TRP A 75 -5.74 -0.31 25.11
C TRP A 75 -5.35 0.30 23.76
N GLN A 76 -4.06 0.40 23.46
CA GLN A 76 -3.49 1.02 22.26
C GLN A 76 -3.04 -0.05 21.24
N ASN A 77 -3.68 -1.22 21.21
CA ASN A 77 -3.39 -2.23 20.21
C ASN A 77 -4.01 -1.81 18.87
N PRO A 78 -3.22 -1.51 17.82
CA PRO A 78 -3.77 -1.01 16.56
C PRO A 78 -4.59 -2.05 15.80
N HIS A 79 -4.36 -3.34 16.06
CA HIS A 79 -5.07 -4.44 15.40
C HIS A 79 -6.13 -5.11 16.30
N ASP A 80 -6.40 -4.53 17.48
CA ASP A 80 -7.49 -4.93 18.37
C ASP A 80 -7.87 -3.71 19.24
N ASN A 81 -8.49 -2.72 18.61
CA ASN A 81 -8.68 -1.39 19.20
C ASN A 81 -10.07 -1.26 19.84
N LEU A 82 -10.24 -0.29 20.74
CA LEU A 82 -11.47 -0.15 21.53
C LEU A 82 -12.72 0.24 20.70
N HIS A 83 -12.54 0.87 19.54
CA HIS A 83 -13.65 1.38 18.74
C HIS A 83 -14.18 0.35 17.74
N TYR A 84 -13.27 -0.43 17.15
CA TYR A 84 -13.56 -1.31 16.02
C TYR A 84 -13.09 -2.75 16.24
N GLY A 85 -12.49 -3.05 17.39
CA GLY A 85 -11.89 -4.36 17.65
C GLY A 85 -10.86 -4.72 16.58
N LYS A 86 -11.05 -5.91 16.00
CA LYS A 86 -10.24 -6.48 14.91
C LYS A 86 -10.83 -6.24 13.52
N ASP A 87 -11.98 -5.56 13.44
CA ASP A 87 -12.75 -5.39 12.21
C ASP A 87 -12.45 -4.07 11.47
N LEU A 88 -11.47 -3.28 11.94
CA LEU A 88 -11.05 -2.07 11.25
C LEU A 88 -10.35 -2.44 9.93
N PRO A 89 -10.80 -1.93 8.76
CA PRO A 89 -10.20 -2.30 7.48
C PRO A 89 -8.71 -1.97 7.40
N CYS A 90 -7.93 -2.86 6.79
CA CYS A 90 -6.47 -2.80 6.76
C CYS A 90 -5.99 -1.49 6.12
N LEU A 91 -6.68 -1.09 5.05
CA LEU A 91 -6.38 0.09 4.26
C LEU A 91 -6.67 1.40 4.99
N GLU A 92 -7.36 1.38 6.13
CA GLU A 92 -7.57 2.59 6.93
C GLU A 92 -6.27 3.14 7.52
N CYS A 93 -5.26 2.29 7.68
CA CYS A 93 -3.94 2.67 8.17
C CYS A 93 -2.82 2.34 7.17
N HIS A 94 -2.96 1.27 6.38
CA HIS A 94 -1.90 0.76 5.52
C HIS A 94 -2.11 1.12 4.05
N GLY A 95 -1.30 2.08 3.56
CA GLY A 95 -1.21 2.40 2.14
C GLY A 95 -0.05 1.68 1.45
N GLU A 96 -0.28 1.16 0.25
CA GLU A 96 0.76 0.50 -0.56
C GLU A 96 1.38 1.46 -1.58
N HIS A 97 0.54 2.13 -2.37
CA HIS A 97 0.98 3.04 -3.41
C HIS A 97 1.19 4.48 -2.95
N GLN A 98 0.79 4.78 -1.70
CA GLN A 98 0.91 6.10 -1.09
C GLN A 98 1.07 5.95 0.43
N PRO A 99 1.85 6.83 1.08
CA PRO A 99 1.96 6.81 2.54
C PRO A 99 0.65 7.10 3.25
N LYS A 100 0.38 6.39 4.34
CA LYS A 100 -0.81 6.61 5.18
C LYS A 100 -0.47 6.55 6.66
N LYS A 101 -0.96 7.53 7.40
CA LYS A 101 -0.82 7.60 8.86
C LYS A 101 -1.79 6.61 9.53
N PRO A 102 -1.49 6.14 10.75
CA PRO A 102 -2.45 5.38 11.55
C PRO A 102 -3.73 6.20 11.79
N LEU A 103 -4.91 5.61 11.57
CA LEU A 103 -6.19 6.26 11.78
C LEU A 103 -6.32 6.85 13.19
N CYS A 104 -5.77 6.16 14.20
CA CYS A 104 -5.78 6.59 15.60
C CYS A 104 -5.13 7.97 15.81
N SER A 105 -4.16 8.35 14.97
CA SER A 105 -3.42 9.61 15.10
C SER A 105 -4.27 10.86 14.83
N ASN A 106 -5.48 10.68 14.30
CA ASN A 106 -6.45 11.77 14.14
C ASN A 106 -7.00 12.27 15.48
N CYS A 107 -6.98 11.42 16.53
CA CYS A 107 -7.54 11.77 17.84
C CYS A 107 -6.58 11.50 19.01
N HIS A 108 -5.63 10.58 18.83
CA HIS A 108 -4.70 10.14 19.86
C HIS A 108 -3.25 10.42 19.50
N THR A 109 -2.40 10.52 20.51
CA THR A 109 -0.95 10.73 20.37
C THR A 109 -0.15 9.45 20.59
N PHE A 110 -0.76 8.29 20.34
CA PHE A 110 -0.14 6.98 20.50
C PHE A 110 1.09 6.81 19.60
N LYS A 111 2.08 6.07 20.09
CA LYS A 111 3.33 5.82 19.35
C LYS A 111 3.34 4.44 18.71
N TYR A 112 3.43 4.41 17.39
CA TYR A 112 3.48 3.19 16.57
C TYR A 112 4.79 3.11 15.79
N ASP A 113 5.92 2.95 16.48
CA ASP A 113 7.27 3.00 15.88
C ASP A 113 7.53 1.96 14.78
N LYS A 114 6.74 0.88 14.77
CA LYS A 114 6.79 -0.18 13.76
C LYS A 114 5.92 0.10 12.54
N HIS A 115 4.99 1.04 12.62
CA HIS A 115 4.18 1.45 11.47
C HIS A 115 5.07 2.20 10.48
N LYS A 116 4.93 1.87 9.20
CA LYS A 116 5.63 2.55 8.12
C LYS A 116 4.59 3.33 7.34
N GLU A 117 4.74 4.64 7.32
CA GLU A 117 4.00 5.51 6.40
C GLU A 117 4.52 5.30 4.98
#